data_AF-A0A4Y8KLQ3-F1
#
_entry.id   AF-A0A4Y8KLQ3-F1
#
_cell.length_a   1.000
_cell.length_b   1.000
_cell.length_c   1.000
_cell.angle_alpha   90.00
_cell.angle_beta   90.00
_cell.angle_gamma   90.00
#
_symmetry.space_group_name_H-M   'P 1'
#
loop_
_entity.id
_entity.type
_entity.pdbx_description
1 polymer ?
#
loop_
_entity_poly.entity_id
_entity_poly.type
_entity_poly.pdbx_seq_one_letter_code
_entity_poly.pdbx_strand_id
1 'polypeptide(L)'
;ALDSTILEDAVARQDTVTQLVAQIRRVGREIPGADVLVSALTGHDYAKPGKPDIAWDDRAARDDLVSALVTDALSLLAGIDPTVLTDAQQETVALLALVAGQDVEPADGSHETEGRWKIARRVAPDRVISTVDPDARHAHKSRQKKVDGFKSHIIIEPDTGLVTAAILTKAAGLANSDAARGMELVTKDTSIGAQNVDVLGDSAYGSGELLAAITAAGHTAIIKPPPLGRAIPGGFTVDDFTIDETTNTVTCPAGQTRPLSAAGRASFGSSCATCPLMKQCTTAKSGKKMLLREHDAIRREHRVRAQDPLFQADYRQHRPMVERSIAWMTRKSRRRSARRRRAARKCCSVSMTPYAGSTVSGLRIRSSKPIIDNTGRWLNAPSPG
;
A
#
# COMPACT_ATOMS: atom_id res chain seq x y z
N ALA A 1 -13.95 -7.55 8.28
CA ALA A 1 -12.56 -7.56 8.81
C ALA A 1 -11.54 -7.24 7.71
N LEU A 2 -10.69 -6.25 7.97
CA LEU A 2 -9.64 -5.73 7.09
C LEU A 2 -8.31 -6.46 7.32
N ASP A 3 -7.57 -6.72 6.25
CA ASP A 3 -6.19 -7.16 6.29
C ASP A 3 -5.48 -6.92 4.95
N SER A 4 -4.15 -7.05 4.92
CA SER A 4 -3.38 -6.94 3.69
C SER A 4 -2.25 -7.95 3.58
N THR A 5 -1.82 -8.20 2.35
CA THR A 5 -0.69 -9.09 2.07
C THR A 5 0.05 -8.69 0.81
N ILE A 6 1.34 -9.06 0.72
CA ILE A 6 2.14 -8.86 -0.50
C ILE A 6 1.99 -10.08 -1.42
N LEU A 7 1.66 -9.83 -2.68
CA LEU A 7 1.58 -10.86 -3.71
C LEU A 7 2.94 -11.03 -4.41
N GLU A 8 3.71 -12.03 -3.95
CA GLU A 8 5.15 -12.20 -4.19
C GLU A 8 5.56 -12.70 -5.61
N ASP A 9 4.61 -12.99 -6.51
CA ASP A 9 4.87 -13.79 -7.74
C ASP A 9 4.17 -13.22 -8.99
N ALA A 10 3.85 -11.93 -8.96
CA ALA A 10 3.10 -11.27 -10.01
C ALA A 10 3.98 -10.40 -10.92
N VAL A 11 5.31 -10.45 -10.79
CA VAL A 11 6.23 -9.46 -11.35
C VAL A 11 7.52 -10.09 -11.86
N ALA A 12 7.85 -9.83 -13.13
CA ALA A 12 9.18 -10.11 -13.67
C ALA A 12 10.10 -8.92 -13.37
N ARG A 13 11.02 -9.08 -12.39
CA ARG A 13 12.02 -8.06 -12.06
C ARG A 13 12.99 -7.87 -13.22
N GLN A 14 13.27 -6.62 -13.54
CA GLN A 14 14.20 -6.24 -14.60
C GLN A 14 15.30 -5.32 -14.04
N ASP A 15 16.54 -5.56 -14.48
CA ASP A 15 17.65 -4.61 -14.34
C ASP A 15 17.49 -3.43 -15.31
N THR A 16 18.22 -2.35 -15.06
CA THR A 16 18.15 -1.08 -15.81
C THR A 16 18.29 -1.28 -17.33
N VAL A 17 19.27 -2.08 -17.77
CA VAL A 17 19.47 -2.37 -19.21
C VAL A 17 18.23 -3.05 -19.79
N THR A 18 17.71 -4.08 -19.11
CA THR A 18 16.50 -4.79 -19.55
C THR A 18 15.29 -3.87 -19.61
N GLN A 19 15.16 -2.92 -18.69
CA GLN A 19 14.06 -1.96 -18.69
C GLN A 19 14.17 -0.96 -19.85
N LEU A 20 15.36 -0.40 -20.10
CA LEU A 20 15.60 0.54 -21.20
C LEU A 20 15.30 -0.11 -22.55
N VAL A 21 15.92 -1.28 -22.81
CA VAL A 21 15.70 -2.02 -24.07
C VAL A 21 14.23 -2.37 -24.24
N ALA A 22 13.55 -2.85 -23.20
CA ALA A 22 12.14 -3.19 -23.29
C ALA A 22 11.24 -1.97 -23.57
N GLN A 23 11.53 -0.81 -22.98
CA GLN A 23 10.70 0.39 -23.18
C GLN A 23 10.96 1.10 -24.49
N ILE A 24 12.22 1.20 -24.95
CA ILE A 24 12.54 1.75 -26.27
C ILE A 24 11.79 0.97 -27.35
N ARG A 25 11.83 -0.37 -27.27
CA ARG A 25 11.05 -1.26 -28.15
C ARG A 25 9.55 -1.10 -28.03
N ARG A 26 9.05 -0.78 -26.82
CA ARG A 26 7.63 -0.56 -26.60
C ARG A 26 7.17 0.75 -27.22
N VAL A 27 7.91 1.83 -27.01
CA VAL A 27 7.68 3.14 -27.63
C VAL A 27 7.68 3.02 -29.15
N GLY A 28 8.69 2.38 -29.74
CA GLY A 28 8.73 2.16 -31.19
C GLY A 28 7.54 1.37 -31.77
N ARG A 29 6.83 0.57 -30.95
CA ARG A 29 5.63 -0.15 -31.40
C ARG A 29 4.31 0.57 -31.12
N GLU A 30 4.23 1.33 -30.03
CA GLU A 30 2.97 1.93 -29.54
C GLU A 30 2.80 3.40 -29.98
N ILE A 31 3.89 4.09 -30.31
CA ILE A 31 3.89 5.50 -30.71
C ILE A 31 4.02 5.61 -32.24
N PRO A 32 3.04 6.21 -32.93
CA PRO A 32 3.09 6.41 -34.38
C PRO A 32 4.36 7.15 -34.81
N GLY A 33 5.09 6.60 -35.79
CA GLY A 33 6.32 7.18 -36.34
C GLY A 33 7.58 7.02 -35.48
N ALA A 34 7.46 6.49 -34.26
CA ALA A 34 8.62 6.25 -33.39
C ALA A 34 9.47 5.05 -33.83
N ASP A 35 8.93 4.15 -34.66
CA ASP A 35 9.65 3.03 -35.27
C ASP A 35 10.81 3.52 -36.15
N VAL A 36 10.60 4.60 -36.92
CA VAL A 36 11.64 5.23 -37.73
C VAL A 36 12.75 5.78 -36.85
N LEU A 37 12.38 6.47 -35.76
CA LEU A 37 13.35 6.99 -34.79
C LEU A 37 14.15 5.86 -34.13
N VAL A 38 13.47 4.78 -33.72
CA VAL A 38 14.10 3.61 -33.10
C VAL A 38 15.08 2.93 -34.06
N SER A 39 14.79 2.89 -35.35
CA SER A 39 15.69 2.29 -36.36
C SER A 39 17.01 3.04 -36.54
N ALA A 40 17.07 4.31 -36.14
CA ALA A 40 18.27 5.16 -36.21
C ALA A 40 19.12 5.11 -34.93
N LEU A 41 18.64 4.45 -33.87
CA LEU A 41 19.34 4.34 -32.58
C LEU A 41 20.50 3.33 -32.67
N THR A 42 21.56 3.56 -31.91
CA THR A 42 22.82 2.80 -32.08
C THR A 42 23.22 2.00 -30.84
N GLY A 43 22.60 2.22 -29.68
CA GLY A 43 22.96 1.54 -28.44
C GLY A 43 22.56 0.06 -28.39
N HIS A 44 21.59 -0.38 -29.20
CA HIS A 44 21.23 -1.79 -29.33
C HIS A 44 20.43 -2.07 -30.62
N ASP A 45 20.48 -3.31 -31.11
CA ASP A 45 19.54 -3.80 -32.14
C ASP A 45 18.15 -4.03 -31.53
N TYR A 46 17.34 -2.97 -31.50
CA TYR A 46 16.00 -2.98 -30.92
C TYR A 46 14.99 -3.86 -31.70
N ALA A 47 15.34 -4.36 -32.89
CA ALA A 47 14.51 -5.34 -33.58
C ALA A 47 14.50 -6.69 -32.84
N LYS A 48 15.62 -7.04 -32.17
CA LYS A 48 15.77 -8.32 -31.46
C LYS A 48 15.35 -8.22 -30.00
N PRO A 49 14.71 -9.25 -29.44
CA PRO A 49 14.55 -9.38 -28.01
C PRO A 49 15.85 -9.91 -27.37
N GLY A 50 16.21 -9.38 -26.21
CA GLY A 50 17.31 -9.93 -25.42
C GLY A 50 18.12 -8.86 -24.73
N LYS A 51 19.14 -9.28 -23.99
CA LYS A 51 20.18 -8.38 -23.51
C LYS A 51 21.20 -8.16 -24.63
N PRO A 52 21.79 -6.96 -24.73
CA PRO A 52 22.97 -6.74 -25.56
C PRO A 52 24.09 -7.73 -25.22
N ASP A 53 24.78 -8.21 -26.25
CA ASP A 53 25.92 -9.13 -26.10
C ASP A 53 27.19 -8.29 -25.85
N ILE A 54 27.62 -8.24 -24.59
CA ILE A 54 28.80 -7.49 -24.12
C ILE A 54 29.57 -8.32 -23.10
N ALA A 55 30.82 -7.93 -22.84
CA ALA A 55 31.61 -8.44 -21.72
C ALA A 55 31.03 -7.92 -20.38
N TRP A 56 30.09 -8.65 -19.78
CA TRP A 56 29.36 -8.22 -18.57
C TRP A 56 30.23 -8.16 -17.30
N ASP A 57 31.38 -8.83 -17.31
CA ASP A 57 32.40 -8.78 -16.26
C ASP A 57 33.24 -7.49 -16.34
N ASP A 58 33.39 -6.91 -17.53
CA ASP A 58 34.02 -5.61 -17.71
C ASP A 58 33.10 -4.47 -17.22
N ARG A 59 33.69 -3.55 -16.47
CA ARG A 59 33.00 -2.34 -16.00
C ARG A 59 32.87 -1.31 -17.12
N ALA A 60 33.90 -1.12 -17.94
CA ALA A 60 33.88 -0.12 -19.01
C ALA A 60 32.80 -0.47 -20.03
N ALA A 61 32.76 -1.72 -20.51
CA ALA A 61 31.71 -2.20 -21.42
C ALA A 61 30.28 -2.00 -20.89
N ARG A 62 30.07 -2.14 -19.57
CA ARG A 62 28.76 -1.88 -18.95
C ARG A 62 28.42 -0.40 -18.88
N ASP A 63 29.37 0.45 -18.49
CA ASP A 63 29.17 1.90 -18.38
C ASP A 63 28.93 2.51 -19.80
N ASP A 64 29.66 2.03 -20.82
CA ASP A 64 29.46 2.42 -22.22
C ASP A 64 28.08 2.02 -22.75
N LEU A 65 27.66 0.78 -22.48
CA LEU A 65 26.32 0.32 -22.85
C LEU A 65 25.23 1.16 -22.18
N VAL A 66 25.35 1.44 -20.87
CA VAL A 66 24.38 2.27 -20.14
C VAL A 66 24.33 3.67 -20.74
N SER A 67 25.48 4.27 -21.07
CA SER A 67 25.56 5.58 -21.72
C SER A 67 24.84 5.60 -23.07
N ALA A 68 25.06 4.58 -23.91
CA ALA A 68 24.41 4.46 -25.20
C ALA A 68 22.88 4.31 -25.06
N LEU A 69 22.42 3.42 -24.18
CA LEU A 69 20.98 3.18 -23.99
C LEU A 69 20.23 4.38 -23.39
N VAL A 70 20.86 5.12 -22.46
CA VAL A 70 20.27 6.35 -21.92
C VAL A 70 20.22 7.44 -22.98
N THR A 71 21.30 7.59 -23.76
CA THR A 71 21.35 8.56 -24.87
C THR A 71 20.31 8.25 -25.94
N ASP A 72 20.13 6.98 -26.28
CA ASP A 72 19.08 6.51 -27.18
C ASP A 72 17.69 6.83 -26.66
N ALA A 73 17.43 6.57 -25.37
CA ALA A 73 16.16 6.88 -24.73
C ALA A 73 15.87 8.39 -24.75
N LEU A 74 16.86 9.23 -24.42
CA LEU A 74 16.74 10.69 -24.45
C LEU A 74 16.50 11.21 -25.87
N SER A 75 17.22 10.68 -26.87
CA SER A 75 17.03 11.03 -28.28
C SER A 75 15.62 10.67 -28.76
N LEU A 76 15.13 9.49 -28.38
CA LEU A 76 13.77 9.07 -28.70
C LEU A 76 12.71 9.95 -28.04
N LEU A 77 12.91 10.33 -26.77
CA LEU A 77 12.01 11.25 -26.06
C LEU A 77 11.99 12.65 -26.70
N ALA A 78 13.14 13.15 -27.14
CA ALA A 78 13.25 14.45 -27.80
C ALA A 78 12.55 14.48 -29.18
N GLY A 79 12.45 13.33 -29.85
CA GLY A 79 11.79 13.19 -31.15
C GLY A 79 10.27 12.97 -31.08
N ILE A 80 9.67 12.88 -29.89
CA ILE A 80 8.25 12.61 -29.70
C ILE A 80 7.55 13.86 -29.19
N ASP A 81 6.50 14.31 -29.90
CA ASP A 81 5.59 15.34 -29.41
C ASP A 81 4.51 14.70 -28.51
N PRO A 82 4.49 14.96 -27.19
CA PRO A 82 3.52 14.36 -26.28
C PRO A 82 2.09 14.92 -26.46
N THR A 83 1.93 16.09 -27.08
CA THR A 83 0.62 16.78 -27.18
C THR A 83 -0.35 16.11 -28.15
N VAL A 84 0.18 15.34 -29.10
CA VAL A 84 -0.59 14.61 -30.11
C VAL A 84 -0.87 13.16 -29.71
N LEU A 85 -0.40 12.74 -28.54
CA LEU A 85 -0.54 11.37 -28.04
C LEU A 85 -1.82 11.18 -27.23
N THR A 86 -2.38 9.98 -27.32
CA THR A 86 -3.43 9.53 -26.39
C THR A 86 -2.88 9.33 -24.96
N ASP A 87 -3.74 9.33 -23.95
CA ASP A 87 -3.34 9.10 -22.55
C ASP A 87 -2.48 7.84 -22.38
N ALA A 88 -2.87 6.73 -23.03
CA ALA A 88 -2.12 5.47 -22.95
C ALA A 88 -0.73 5.55 -23.59
N GLN A 89 -0.57 6.37 -24.63
CA GLN A 89 0.71 6.62 -25.30
C GLN A 89 1.59 7.56 -24.47
N GLN A 90 1.00 8.59 -23.87
CA GLN A 90 1.68 9.46 -22.90
C GLN A 90 2.19 8.67 -21.70
N GLU A 91 1.41 7.72 -21.17
CA GLU A 91 1.86 6.80 -20.10
C GLU A 91 3.10 5.99 -20.53
N THR A 92 3.12 5.48 -21.77
CA THR A 92 4.25 4.71 -22.30
C THR A 92 5.51 5.59 -22.45
N VAL A 93 5.37 6.82 -22.95
CA VAL A 93 6.48 7.79 -23.09
C VAL A 93 6.99 8.25 -21.72
N ALA A 94 6.09 8.57 -20.79
CA ALA A 94 6.43 8.95 -19.43
C ALA A 94 7.19 7.84 -18.69
N LEU A 95 6.82 6.58 -18.94
CA LEU A 95 7.52 5.43 -18.36
C LEU A 95 8.92 5.24 -18.96
N LEU A 96 9.14 5.53 -20.24
CA LEU A 96 10.49 5.57 -20.82
C LEU A 96 11.33 6.66 -20.13
N ALA A 97 10.81 7.88 -19.99
CA ALA A 97 11.50 8.98 -19.31
C ALA A 97 11.87 8.62 -17.86
N LEU A 98 10.96 8.00 -17.12
CA LEU A 98 11.22 7.55 -15.76
C LEU A 98 12.33 6.50 -15.71
N VAL A 99 12.28 5.47 -16.56
CA VAL A 99 13.28 4.40 -16.58
C VAL A 99 14.66 4.92 -17.03
N ALA A 100 14.69 5.88 -17.95
CA ALA A 100 15.91 6.54 -18.42
C ALA A 100 16.66 7.31 -17.31
N GLY A 101 15.95 7.82 -16.30
CA GLY A 101 16.56 8.60 -15.22
C GLY A 101 16.67 7.90 -13.86
N GLN A 102 15.83 6.91 -13.56
CA GLN A 102 15.68 6.44 -12.16
C GLN A 102 16.92 5.75 -11.56
N ASP A 103 17.73 5.06 -12.38
CA ASP A 103 18.82 4.19 -11.92
C ASP A 103 20.20 4.67 -12.36
N VAL A 104 20.29 5.80 -13.05
CA VAL A 104 21.54 6.30 -13.63
C VAL A 104 21.90 7.66 -13.05
N GLU A 105 23.19 7.96 -13.10
CA GLU A 105 23.75 9.27 -12.79
C GLU A 105 24.88 9.56 -13.78
N PRO A 106 25.24 10.84 -13.98
CA PRO A 106 26.41 11.18 -14.78
C PRO A 106 27.65 10.45 -14.27
N ALA A 107 28.49 10.00 -15.19
CA ALA A 107 29.79 9.42 -14.86
C ALA A 107 30.67 10.42 -14.08
N ASP A 108 31.67 9.93 -13.33
CA ASP A 108 32.53 10.80 -12.52
C ASP A 108 33.22 11.85 -13.41
N GLY A 109 33.09 13.13 -13.03
CA GLY A 109 33.63 14.24 -13.82
C GLY A 109 32.90 14.51 -15.14
N SER A 110 31.65 14.05 -15.29
CA SER A 110 30.78 14.42 -16.41
C SER A 110 29.51 15.13 -15.94
N HIS A 111 29.00 16.03 -16.78
CA HIS A 111 27.68 16.63 -16.63
C HIS A 111 26.64 15.87 -17.47
N GLU A 112 25.34 16.02 -17.15
CA GLU A 112 24.23 15.40 -17.89
C GLU A 112 24.28 15.69 -19.41
N THR A 113 24.84 16.84 -19.79
CA THR A 113 25.02 17.28 -21.18
C THR A 113 26.13 16.54 -21.93
N GLU A 114 27.03 15.83 -21.24
CA GLU A 114 28.18 15.13 -21.86
C GLU A 114 27.85 13.69 -22.28
N GLY A 115 26.64 13.20 -22.00
CA GLY A 115 26.15 11.89 -22.49
C GLY A 115 26.83 10.66 -21.88
N ARG A 116 27.69 10.82 -20.86
CA ARG A 116 28.31 9.71 -20.12
C ARG A 116 27.51 9.38 -18.87
N TRP A 117 27.02 8.16 -18.78
CA TRP A 117 26.15 7.68 -17.72
C TRP A 117 26.70 6.41 -17.07
N LYS A 118 26.43 6.24 -15.77
CA LYS A 118 26.70 5.01 -15.03
C LYS A 118 25.50 4.63 -14.18
N ILE A 119 25.41 3.36 -13.78
CA ILE A 119 24.39 2.93 -12.81
C ILE A 119 24.73 3.52 -11.44
N ALA A 120 23.78 4.28 -10.88
CA ALA A 120 23.93 4.91 -9.59
C ALA A 120 24.04 3.84 -8.47
N ARG A 121 24.95 4.06 -7.51
CA ARG A 121 25.12 3.15 -6.35
C ARG A 121 24.06 3.35 -5.26
N ARG A 122 22.80 3.51 -5.68
CA ARG A 122 21.63 3.71 -4.82
C ARG A 122 20.39 3.16 -5.50
N VAL A 123 19.36 2.86 -4.72
CA VAL A 123 18.04 2.49 -5.26
C VAL A 123 17.13 3.70 -5.11
N ALA A 124 16.53 4.17 -6.20
CA ALA A 124 15.58 5.26 -6.17
C ALA A 124 14.39 4.94 -5.24
N PRO A 125 13.93 5.90 -4.41
CA PRO A 125 12.63 5.80 -3.77
C PRO A 125 11.55 5.60 -4.84
N ASP A 126 10.64 4.65 -4.62
CA ASP A 126 9.58 4.28 -5.57
C ASP A 126 10.05 3.71 -6.93
N ARG A 127 11.29 3.19 -7.01
CA ARG A 127 11.85 2.56 -8.22
C ARG A 127 10.85 1.63 -8.90
N VAL A 128 10.64 1.83 -10.20
CA VAL A 128 9.89 0.90 -11.04
C VAL A 128 10.76 -0.33 -11.27
N ILE A 129 10.24 -1.50 -10.89
CA ILE A 129 10.99 -2.76 -10.97
C ILE A 129 10.66 -3.60 -12.22
N SER A 130 9.59 -3.24 -12.93
CA SER A 130 9.13 -3.92 -14.13
C SER A 130 8.41 -2.97 -15.07
N THR A 131 8.79 -3.01 -16.34
CA THR A 131 8.19 -2.24 -17.45
C THR A 131 6.82 -2.77 -17.87
N VAL A 132 6.57 -4.05 -17.59
CA VAL A 132 5.31 -4.75 -17.87
C VAL A 132 4.30 -4.53 -16.74
N ASP A 133 4.80 -4.32 -15.52
CA ASP A 133 4.01 -4.06 -14.33
C ASP A 133 4.54 -2.82 -13.60
N PRO A 134 4.27 -1.60 -14.14
CA PRO A 134 4.89 -0.37 -13.67
C PRO A 134 4.48 0.06 -12.26
N ASP A 135 3.43 -0.54 -11.70
CA ASP A 135 2.94 -0.32 -10.34
C ASP A 135 3.56 -1.29 -9.31
N ALA A 136 4.27 -2.32 -9.77
CA ALA A 136 4.98 -3.21 -8.87
C ALA A 136 6.10 -2.46 -8.15
N ARG A 137 6.28 -2.74 -6.87
CA ARG A 137 7.32 -2.12 -6.03
C ARG A 137 8.06 -3.14 -5.20
N HIS A 138 9.26 -2.77 -4.78
CA HIS A 138 9.95 -3.43 -3.68
C HIS A 138 9.17 -3.19 -2.38
N ALA A 139 8.91 -4.26 -1.65
CA ALA A 139 8.21 -4.28 -0.37
C ALA A 139 9.06 -4.97 0.69
N HIS A 140 8.83 -4.61 1.94
CA HIS A 140 9.38 -5.34 3.08
C HIS A 140 8.29 -6.21 3.70
N LYS A 141 8.46 -7.53 3.63
CA LYS A 141 7.64 -8.49 4.39
C LYS A 141 8.12 -8.60 5.83
N SER A 142 9.42 -8.43 6.05
CA SER A 142 10.05 -8.25 7.35
C SER A 142 11.31 -7.39 7.20
N ARG A 143 11.97 -7.04 8.32
CA ARG A 143 13.26 -6.31 8.28
C ARG A 143 14.31 -7.00 7.39
N GLN A 144 14.27 -8.34 7.33
CA GLN A 144 15.25 -9.14 6.58
C GLN A 144 14.71 -9.65 5.24
N LYS A 145 13.39 -9.71 5.03
CA LYS A 145 12.79 -10.24 3.81
C LYS A 145 12.21 -9.13 2.94
N LYS A 146 12.94 -8.79 1.88
CA LYS A 146 12.46 -7.97 0.76
C LYS A 146 11.69 -8.85 -0.22
N VAL A 147 10.58 -8.34 -0.72
CA VAL A 147 9.71 -9.04 -1.66
C VAL A 147 9.21 -8.05 -2.69
N ASP A 148 9.03 -8.51 -3.92
CA ASP A 148 8.53 -7.67 -5.01
C ASP A 148 7.08 -8.00 -5.28
N GLY A 149 6.28 -6.99 -5.55
CA GLY A 149 4.89 -7.23 -5.90
C GLY A 149 4.00 -6.04 -5.69
N PHE A 150 2.75 -6.40 -5.44
CA PHE A 150 1.65 -5.52 -5.13
C PHE A 150 1.19 -5.79 -3.72
N LYS A 151 0.63 -4.78 -3.07
CA LYS A 151 -0.06 -4.96 -1.80
C LYS A 151 -1.53 -5.16 -2.10
N SER A 152 -2.05 -6.31 -1.70
CA SER A 152 -3.47 -6.62 -1.78
C SER A 152 -4.08 -6.31 -0.42
N HIS A 153 -5.03 -5.39 -0.40
CA HIS A 153 -5.86 -5.15 0.77
C HIS A 153 -7.21 -5.81 0.53
N ILE A 154 -7.74 -6.48 1.55
CA ILE A 154 -9.02 -7.18 1.48
C ILE A 154 -9.89 -6.80 2.66
N ILE A 155 -11.19 -6.89 2.44
CA ILE A 155 -12.18 -7.00 3.49
C ILE A 155 -12.89 -8.34 3.32
N ILE A 156 -13.11 -9.01 4.45
CA ILE A 156 -13.91 -10.24 4.49
C ILE A 156 -15.05 -10.09 5.49
N GLU A 157 -16.12 -10.86 5.27
CA GLU A 157 -17.13 -11.14 6.28
C GLU A 157 -16.58 -12.26 7.21
N PRO A 158 -16.39 -12.01 8.52
CA PRO A 158 -15.67 -12.92 9.42
C PRO A 158 -16.33 -14.29 9.66
N ASP A 159 -17.65 -14.41 9.56
CA ASP A 159 -18.36 -15.64 9.91
C ASP A 159 -18.37 -16.65 8.76
N THR A 160 -18.51 -16.16 7.53
CA THR A 160 -18.48 -16.95 6.30
C THR A 160 -17.09 -17.07 5.68
N GLY A 161 -16.20 -16.11 5.97
CA GLY A 161 -14.88 -16.02 5.33
C GLY A 161 -14.94 -15.50 3.89
N LEU A 162 -16.08 -14.97 3.43
CA LEU A 162 -16.23 -14.44 2.08
C LEU A 162 -15.46 -13.13 1.92
N VAL A 163 -14.68 -13.01 0.84
CA VAL A 163 -14.05 -11.75 0.44
C VAL A 163 -15.12 -10.87 -0.20
N THR A 164 -15.43 -9.75 0.43
CA THR A 164 -16.52 -8.87 0.02
C THR A 164 -16.01 -7.66 -0.77
N ALA A 165 -14.79 -7.20 -0.51
CA ALA A 165 -14.07 -6.27 -1.39
C ALA A 165 -12.55 -6.49 -1.35
N ALA A 166 -11.88 -6.06 -2.42
CA ALA A 166 -10.43 -6.07 -2.52
C ALA A 166 -9.94 -4.87 -3.34
N ILE A 167 -8.73 -4.41 -3.00
CA ILE A 167 -8.00 -3.37 -3.71
C ILE A 167 -6.55 -3.81 -3.83
N LEU A 168 -5.98 -3.63 -5.02
CA LEU A 168 -4.58 -3.90 -5.31
C LEU A 168 -3.84 -2.58 -5.49
N THR A 169 -2.83 -2.34 -4.67
CA THR A 169 -2.06 -1.09 -4.66
C THR A 169 -0.57 -1.37 -4.90
N LYS A 170 0.19 -0.31 -5.15
CA LYS A 170 1.65 -0.38 -5.12
C LYS A 170 2.08 -0.81 -3.73
N ALA A 171 3.09 -1.67 -3.65
CA ALA A 171 3.54 -2.20 -2.35
C ALA A 171 4.31 -1.19 -1.47
N ALA A 172 4.53 0.02 -1.98
CA ALA A 172 5.20 1.12 -1.30
C ALA A 172 4.41 2.43 -1.42
N GLY A 173 4.77 3.42 -0.60
CA GLY A 173 4.16 4.76 -0.59
C GLY A 173 3.13 4.96 0.52
N LEU A 174 3.12 6.15 1.13
CA LEU A 174 2.23 6.48 2.26
C LEU A 174 0.74 6.40 1.89
N ALA A 175 0.40 6.80 0.65
CA ALA A 175 -0.96 6.70 0.12
C ALA A 175 -1.46 5.24 0.06
N ASN A 176 -0.56 4.26 -0.04
CA ASN A 176 -0.88 2.83 -0.12
C ASN A 176 -0.74 2.12 1.24
N SER A 177 -0.63 2.87 2.34
CA SER A 177 -0.65 2.29 3.67
C SER A 177 -1.99 1.64 3.99
N ASP A 178 -2.00 0.71 4.94
CA ASP A 178 -3.23 -0.01 5.34
C ASP A 178 -4.31 0.96 5.82
N ALA A 179 -3.93 1.87 6.72
CA ALA A 179 -4.81 2.94 7.17
C ALA A 179 -5.35 3.82 6.02
N ALA A 180 -4.50 4.21 5.08
CA ALA A 180 -4.91 5.07 3.97
C ALA A 180 -5.88 4.39 2.99
N ARG A 181 -5.91 3.05 2.93
CA ARG A 181 -6.81 2.28 2.06
C ARG A 181 -7.99 1.66 2.81
N GLY A 182 -7.98 1.67 4.15
CA GLY A 182 -8.99 1.02 4.98
C GLY A 182 -10.42 1.49 4.69
N MET A 183 -10.65 2.81 4.66
CA MET A 183 -11.98 3.34 4.33
C MET A 183 -12.40 3.08 2.90
N GLU A 184 -11.47 3.18 1.95
CA GLU A 184 -11.77 2.90 0.55
C GLU A 184 -12.31 1.47 0.38
N LEU A 185 -11.76 0.50 1.12
CA LEU A 185 -12.27 -0.87 1.14
C LEU A 185 -13.66 -0.98 1.75
N VAL A 186 -13.89 -0.32 2.88
CA VAL A 186 -15.20 -0.33 3.57
C VAL A 186 -16.27 0.28 2.67
N THR A 187 -16.01 1.43 2.04
CA THR A 187 -16.96 2.06 1.11
C THR A 187 -17.20 1.22 -0.15
N LYS A 188 -16.19 0.49 -0.63
CA LYS A 188 -16.31 -0.37 -1.81
C LYS A 188 -17.09 -1.66 -1.53
N ASP A 189 -17.25 -2.03 -0.26
CA ASP A 189 -17.97 -3.23 0.14
C ASP A 189 -19.50 -3.02 0.04
N THR A 190 -20.04 -3.37 -1.12
CA THR A 190 -21.48 -3.29 -1.39
C THR A 190 -22.33 -4.21 -0.50
N SER A 191 -21.73 -5.19 0.19
CA SER A 191 -22.48 -6.10 1.07
C SER A 191 -22.88 -5.46 2.39
N ILE A 192 -22.18 -4.39 2.81
CA ILE A 192 -22.51 -3.60 4.01
C ILE A 192 -23.83 -2.84 3.80
N GLY A 193 -24.07 -2.35 2.58
CA GLY A 193 -25.26 -1.56 2.26
C GLY A 193 -25.40 -0.33 3.17
N ALA A 194 -26.55 -0.18 3.81
CA ALA A 194 -26.85 0.91 4.75
C ALA A 194 -26.66 0.53 6.24
N GLN A 195 -26.03 -0.62 6.51
CA GLN A 195 -25.89 -1.13 7.88
C GLN A 195 -24.69 -0.50 8.60
N ASN A 196 -24.83 -0.32 9.91
CA ASN A 196 -23.71 -0.01 10.79
C ASN A 196 -23.01 -1.32 11.16
N VAL A 197 -21.72 -1.44 10.86
CA VAL A 197 -20.95 -2.67 11.06
C VAL A 197 -19.74 -2.45 11.95
N ASP A 198 -19.26 -3.54 12.53
CA ASP A 198 -17.96 -3.58 13.21
C ASP A 198 -16.82 -3.78 12.20
N VAL A 199 -15.93 -2.80 12.14
CA VAL A 199 -14.75 -2.83 11.26
C VAL A 199 -13.55 -3.35 12.05
N LEU A 200 -13.22 -4.62 11.85
CA LEU A 200 -12.05 -5.24 12.46
C LEU A 200 -10.78 -4.97 11.65
N GLY A 201 -9.64 -4.76 12.30
CA GLY A 201 -8.34 -4.58 11.64
C GLY A 201 -7.15 -4.69 12.60
N ASP A 202 -5.96 -4.96 12.07
CA ASP A 202 -4.74 -4.96 12.88
C ASP A 202 -4.23 -3.53 13.18
N SER A 203 -3.09 -3.42 13.86
CA SER A 203 -2.51 -2.12 14.21
C SER A 203 -2.09 -1.25 13.04
N ALA A 204 -1.90 -1.81 11.83
CA ALA A 204 -1.59 -1.02 10.65
C ALA A 204 -2.82 -0.22 10.15
N TYR A 205 -4.03 -0.67 10.51
CA TYR A 205 -5.29 0.06 10.29
C TYR A 205 -5.66 0.99 11.47
N GLY A 206 -4.83 1.09 12.52
CA GLY A 206 -5.13 1.87 13.72
C GLY A 206 -4.76 3.36 13.66
N SER A 207 -4.81 4.01 12.49
CA SER A 207 -4.53 5.46 12.39
C SER A 207 -5.71 6.30 12.87
N GLY A 208 -5.44 7.53 13.30
CA GLY A 208 -6.50 8.40 13.81
C GLY A 208 -7.47 8.85 12.71
N GLU A 209 -6.95 9.08 11.51
CA GLU A 209 -7.72 9.44 10.31
C GLU A 209 -8.71 8.32 9.96
N LEU A 210 -8.25 7.05 9.95
CA LEU A 210 -9.12 5.91 9.65
C LEU A 210 -10.17 5.72 10.74
N LEU A 211 -9.80 5.82 12.02
CA LEU A 211 -10.77 5.73 13.13
C LEU A 211 -11.84 6.83 13.03
N ALA A 212 -11.44 8.07 12.76
CA ALA A 212 -12.36 9.19 12.59
C ALA A 212 -13.32 8.94 11.42
N ALA A 213 -12.82 8.45 10.30
CA ALA A 213 -13.62 8.18 9.11
C ALA A 213 -14.58 6.99 9.29
N ILE A 214 -14.19 5.93 10.01
CA ILE A 214 -15.09 4.81 10.38
C ILE A 214 -16.25 5.34 11.23
N THR A 215 -15.93 6.13 12.26
CA THR A 215 -16.95 6.73 13.15
C THR A 215 -17.89 7.67 12.38
N ALA A 216 -17.34 8.51 11.50
CA ALA A 216 -18.15 9.42 10.67
C ALA A 216 -19.10 8.67 9.72
N ALA A 217 -18.72 7.47 9.27
CA ALA A 217 -19.58 6.60 8.47
C ALA A 217 -20.63 5.81 9.30
N GLY A 218 -20.70 6.02 10.61
CA GLY A 218 -21.64 5.32 11.50
C GLY A 218 -21.22 3.89 11.88
N HIS A 219 -20.01 3.47 11.51
CA HIS A 219 -19.46 2.17 11.82
C HIS A 219 -18.68 2.18 13.14
N THR A 220 -18.44 1.00 13.71
CA THR A 220 -17.68 0.85 14.95
C THR A 220 -16.31 0.24 14.65
N ALA A 221 -15.23 0.93 14.97
CA ALA A 221 -13.88 0.38 14.79
C ALA A 221 -13.55 -0.64 15.89
N ILE A 222 -13.30 -1.90 15.53
CA ILE A 222 -12.75 -2.95 16.40
C ILE A 222 -11.31 -3.25 15.92
N ILE A 223 -10.48 -2.21 15.93
CA ILE A 223 -9.12 -2.24 15.39
C ILE A 223 -8.12 -2.35 16.52
N LYS A 224 -7.12 -3.21 16.40
CA LYS A 224 -6.06 -3.31 17.43
C LYS A 224 -5.28 -1.98 17.49
N PRO A 225 -5.21 -1.27 18.63
CA PRO A 225 -4.45 -0.04 18.68
C PRO A 225 -2.95 -0.27 18.43
N PRO A 226 -2.26 0.65 17.75
CA PRO A 226 -0.81 0.57 17.57
C PRO A 226 -0.10 0.73 18.92
N PRO A 227 1.06 0.05 19.11
CA PRO A 227 1.82 0.18 20.33
C PRO A 227 2.30 1.62 20.52
N LEU A 228 2.30 2.08 21.77
CA LEU A 228 2.78 3.40 22.12
C LEU A 228 4.30 3.47 22.03
N GLY A 229 4.79 4.53 21.38
CA GLY A 229 6.21 4.87 21.41
C GLY A 229 6.62 5.37 22.79
N ARG A 230 7.79 4.94 23.27
CA ARG A 230 8.44 5.43 24.49
C ARG A 230 9.80 5.98 24.12
N ALA A 231 10.16 7.13 24.69
CA ALA A 231 11.50 7.70 24.50
C ALA A 231 12.58 6.88 25.22
N ILE A 232 12.20 6.25 26.33
CA ILE A 232 13.07 5.46 27.21
C ILE A 232 12.34 4.13 27.50
N PRO A 233 13.02 2.97 27.46
CA PRO A 233 12.43 1.70 27.88
C PRO A 233 11.82 1.79 29.29
N GLY A 234 10.58 1.34 29.46
CA GLY A 234 9.84 1.48 30.73
C GLY A 234 9.43 2.92 31.08
N GLY A 235 9.73 3.89 30.22
CA GLY A 235 9.39 5.30 30.40
C GLY A 235 7.94 5.62 30.08
N PHE A 236 7.61 6.91 30.23
CA PHE A 236 6.27 7.43 29.96
C PHE A 236 5.94 7.47 28.46
N THR A 237 4.67 7.22 28.17
CA THR A 237 4.01 7.34 26.87
C THR A 237 3.20 8.63 26.81
N VAL A 238 2.45 8.83 25.73
CA VAL A 238 1.50 9.96 25.65
C VAL A 238 0.31 9.79 26.61
N ASP A 239 -0.07 8.57 26.95
CA ASP A 239 -1.24 8.29 27.79
C ASP A 239 -0.99 8.57 29.27
N ASP A 240 0.28 8.70 29.68
CA ASP A 240 0.67 9.13 31.03
C ASP A 240 0.56 10.66 31.22
N PHE A 241 0.21 11.41 30.17
CA PHE A 241 0.04 12.86 30.21
C PHE A 241 -1.45 13.20 30.17
N THR A 242 -1.89 14.06 31.09
CA THR A 242 -3.25 14.58 31.08
C THR A 242 -3.34 15.69 30.05
N ILE A 243 -4.23 15.55 29.08
CA ILE A 243 -4.46 16.56 28.04
C ILE A 243 -5.85 17.13 28.28
N ASP A 244 -5.92 18.43 28.51
CA ASP A 244 -7.17 19.17 28.61
C ASP A 244 -7.39 19.94 27.30
N GLU A 245 -8.35 19.48 26.51
CA GLU A 245 -8.70 20.05 25.21
C GLU A 245 -9.50 21.35 25.36
N THR A 246 -10.16 21.57 26.50
CA THR A 246 -10.94 22.79 26.77
C THR A 246 -10.01 23.97 27.02
N THR A 247 -8.95 23.76 27.81
CA THR A 247 -7.94 24.79 28.07
C THR A 247 -6.75 24.73 27.12
N ASN A 248 -6.74 23.74 26.22
CA ASN A 248 -5.64 23.43 25.32
C ASN A 248 -4.28 23.33 26.06
N THR A 249 -4.26 22.55 27.14
CA THR A 249 -3.07 22.34 27.97
C THR A 249 -2.71 20.86 28.10
N VAL A 250 -1.45 20.61 28.45
CA VAL A 250 -0.96 19.27 28.79
C VAL A 250 -0.22 19.29 30.13
N THR A 251 -0.58 18.37 31.00
CA THR A 251 0.03 18.16 32.32
C THR A 251 0.84 16.87 32.30
N CYS A 252 2.10 16.94 32.73
CA CYS A 252 2.98 15.78 32.81
C CYS A 252 2.78 14.98 34.11
N PRO A 253 3.30 13.73 34.19
CA PRO A 253 3.27 12.93 35.42
C PRO A 253 3.87 13.59 36.66
N ALA A 254 4.75 14.58 36.48
CA ALA A 254 5.32 15.38 37.58
C ALA A 254 4.48 16.61 37.94
N GLY A 255 3.24 16.73 37.44
CA GLY A 255 2.30 17.81 37.73
C GLY A 255 2.57 19.14 37.02
N GLN A 256 3.54 19.22 36.12
CA GLN A 256 3.83 20.46 35.38
C GLN A 256 2.86 20.60 34.20
N THR A 257 2.19 21.75 34.09
CA THR A 257 1.25 22.05 33.00
C THR A 257 1.87 23.02 32.00
N ARG A 258 1.66 22.77 30.70
CA ARG A 258 2.10 23.64 29.60
C ARG A 258 0.97 23.84 28.59
N PRO A 259 0.85 25.03 27.98
CA PRO A 259 -0.06 25.24 26.87
C PRO A 259 0.41 24.47 25.64
N LEU A 260 -0.55 24.01 24.86
CA LEU A 260 -0.34 23.48 23.51
C LEU A 260 -0.40 24.63 22.51
N SER A 261 0.52 24.65 21.55
CA SER A 261 0.43 25.58 20.43
C SER A 261 -0.74 25.23 19.51
N ALA A 262 -1.10 26.12 18.58
CA ALA A 262 -2.06 25.83 17.53
C ALA A 262 -1.66 24.60 16.66
N ALA A 263 -0.36 24.30 16.59
CA ALA A 263 0.16 23.11 15.91
C ALA A 263 0.25 21.87 16.84
N GLY A 264 -0.40 21.91 18.01
CA GLY A 264 -0.43 20.81 18.97
C GLY A 264 0.90 20.55 19.69
N ARG A 265 1.82 21.52 19.72
CA ARG A 265 3.16 21.34 20.34
C ARG A 265 3.18 21.85 21.77
N ALA A 266 3.76 21.05 22.66
CA ALA A 266 4.09 21.47 24.02
C ALA A 266 5.58 21.27 24.30
N SER A 267 6.19 22.24 25.00
CA SER A 267 7.58 22.17 25.45
C SER A 267 7.63 22.43 26.95
N PHE A 268 8.16 21.47 27.69
CA PHE A 268 8.31 21.58 29.14
C PHE A 268 9.55 22.41 29.52
N GLY A 269 10.59 22.39 28.69
CA GLY A 269 11.74 23.29 28.83
C GLY A 269 12.45 23.14 30.18
N SER A 270 12.77 24.27 30.81
CA SER A 270 13.51 24.34 32.09
C SER A 270 12.80 23.67 33.26
N SER A 271 11.46 23.48 33.21
CA SER A 271 10.75 22.76 34.28
C SER A 271 11.14 21.28 34.35
N CYS A 272 11.79 20.74 33.30
CA CYS A 272 12.38 19.41 33.34
C CYS A 272 13.76 19.35 34.01
N ALA A 273 14.50 20.45 34.10
CA ALA A 273 15.91 20.44 34.52
C ALA A 273 16.10 19.92 35.96
N THR A 274 15.15 20.23 36.85
CA THR A 274 15.13 19.78 38.24
C THR A 274 14.11 18.65 38.48
N CYS A 275 13.50 18.10 37.42
CA CYS A 275 12.43 17.11 37.56
C CYS A 275 13.01 15.73 37.89
N PRO A 276 12.59 15.09 39.00
CA PRO A 276 13.10 13.76 39.39
C PRO A 276 12.74 12.67 38.37
N LEU A 277 11.64 12.85 37.63
CA LEU A 277 11.17 11.92 36.60
C LEU A 277 11.86 12.10 35.24
N MET A 278 12.75 13.09 35.07
CA MET A 278 13.35 13.43 33.77
C MET A 278 14.05 12.23 33.12
N LYS A 279 14.82 11.46 33.91
CA LYS A 279 15.57 10.27 33.44
C LYS A 279 14.68 9.13 32.94
N GLN A 280 13.41 9.10 33.35
CA GLN A 280 12.42 8.12 32.86
C GLN A 280 11.55 8.71 31.72
N CYS A 281 11.57 10.03 31.53
CA CYS A 281 10.62 10.75 30.70
C CYS A 281 11.16 11.14 29.31
N THR A 282 12.44 11.54 29.21
CA THR A 282 13.02 12.02 27.94
C THR A 282 14.55 11.92 27.92
N THR A 283 15.14 11.72 26.74
CA THR A 283 16.59 11.81 26.51
C THR A 283 17.04 13.22 26.12
N ALA A 284 16.10 14.15 25.89
CA ALA A 284 16.40 15.50 25.45
C ALA A 284 16.92 16.37 26.61
N LYS A 285 18.10 16.97 26.41
CA LYS A 285 18.73 17.88 27.39
C LYS A 285 17.91 19.13 27.68
N SER A 286 17.15 19.64 26.70
CA SER A 286 16.31 20.83 26.82
C SER A 286 14.89 20.54 27.35
N GLY A 287 14.65 19.35 27.90
CA GLY A 287 13.36 18.93 28.42
C GLY A 287 12.45 18.25 27.39
N LYS A 288 11.32 17.71 27.85
CA LYS A 288 10.39 16.96 26.99
C LYS A 288 9.69 17.90 26.02
N LYS A 289 9.57 17.44 24.79
CA LYS A 289 8.74 18.05 23.74
C LYS A 289 7.67 17.04 23.34
N MET A 290 6.45 17.52 23.14
CA MET A 290 5.31 16.72 22.69
C MET A 290 4.70 17.36 21.45
N LEU A 291 4.17 16.51 20.59
CA LEU A 291 3.35 16.89 19.45
C LEU A 291 2.10 16.03 19.50
N LEU A 292 0.95 16.66 19.71
CA LEU A 292 -0.35 16.08 19.51
C LEU A 292 -0.79 16.41 18.08
N ARG A 293 -1.14 15.38 17.32
CA ARG A 293 -1.70 15.45 15.99
C ARG A 293 -3.23 15.58 16.10
N GLU A 294 -3.84 16.03 15.01
CA GLU A 294 -5.28 16.29 14.89
C GLU A 294 -6.18 15.19 15.49
N HIS A 295 -5.89 13.91 15.21
CA HIS A 295 -6.68 12.78 15.71
C HIS A 295 -6.04 12.04 16.91
N ASP A 296 -5.27 12.71 17.77
CA ASP A 296 -4.75 12.07 18.99
C ASP A 296 -5.83 11.77 20.03
N ALA A 297 -6.88 12.60 20.13
CA ALA A 297 -8.02 12.37 21.03
C ALA A 297 -8.71 11.02 20.75
N ILE A 298 -9.17 10.83 19.51
CA ILE A 298 -9.81 9.59 19.03
C ILE A 298 -8.91 8.37 19.25
N ARG A 299 -7.59 8.49 19.03
CA ARG A 299 -6.66 7.37 19.27
C ARG A 299 -6.52 7.01 20.75
N ARG A 300 -6.56 7.98 21.66
CA ARG A 300 -6.54 7.74 23.10
C ARG A 300 -7.83 7.08 23.56
N GLU A 301 -8.97 7.62 23.17
CA GLU A 301 -10.29 7.04 23.46
C GLU A 301 -10.40 5.60 22.93
N HIS A 302 -9.93 5.37 21.71
CA HIS A 302 -9.93 4.03 21.12
C HIS A 302 -9.02 3.06 21.87
N ARG A 303 -7.86 3.51 22.39
CA ARG A 303 -7.00 2.69 23.26
C ARG A 303 -7.69 2.30 24.56
N VAL A 304 -8.44 3.23 25.18
CA VAL A 304 -9.25 2.94 26.37
C VAL A 304 -10.35 1.93 26.04
N ARG A 305 -11.12 2.16 24.96
CA ARG A 305 -12.17 1.24 24.50
C ARG A 305 -11.62 -0.15 24.17
N ALA A 306 -10.40 -0.23 23.63
CA ALA A 306 -9.77 -1.51 23.33
C ALA A 306 -9.40 -2.32 24.59
N GLN A 307 -9.44 -1.76 25.80
CA GLN A 307 -9.26 -2.51 27.05
C GLN A 307 -10.54 -3.22 27.50
N ASP A 308 -11.69 -2.89 26.92
CA ASP A 308 -12.98 -3.53 27.22
C ASP A 308 -12.92 -5.05 26.92
N PRO A 309 -13.32 -5.92 27.87
CA PRO A 309 -13.41 -7.36 27.65
C PRO A 309 -14.25 -7.77 26.43
N LEU A 310 -15.34 -7.07 26.12
CA LEU A 310 -16.18 -7.36 24.96
C LEU A 310 -15.44 -7.05 23.66
N PHE A 311 -14.80 -5.88 23.58
CA PHE A 311 -13.93 -5.53 22.43
C PHE A 311 -12.88 -6.62 22.19
N GLN A 312 -12.24 -7.09 23.27
CA GLN A 312 -11.22 -8.13 23.20
C GLN A 312 -11.77 -9.48 22.76
N ALA A 313 -12.99 -9.83 23.20
CA ALA A 313 -13.66 -11.06 22.81
C ALA A 313 -13.99 -11.05 21.32
N ASP A 314 -14.66 -10.00 20.83
CA ASP A 314 -15.06 -9.85 19.42
C ASP A 314 -13.83 -9.86 18.50
N TYR A 315 -12.80 -9.11 18.87
CA TYR A 315 -11.54 -9.09 18.12
C TYR A 315 -10.93 -10.50 18.04
N ARG A 316 -10.81 -11.22 19.16
CA ARG A 316 -10.19 -12.56 19.17
C ARG A 316 -11.02 -13.62 18.45
N GLN A 317 -12.34 -13.49 18.49
CA GLN A 317 -13.27 -14.42 17.84
C GLN A 317 -13.21 -14.28 16.32
N HIS A 318 -13.35 -13.06 15.80
CA HIS A 318 -13.63 -12.83 14.38
C HIS A 318 -12.36 -12.50 13.55
N ARG A 319 -11.35 -11.84 14.14
CA ARG A 319 -10.11 -11.47 13.41
C ARG A 319 -9.36 -12.66 12.80
N PRO A 320 -9.25 -13.86 13.44
CA PRO A 320 -8.50 -14.96 12.85
C PRO A 320 -8.99 -15.42 11.47
N MET A 321 -10.25 -15.17 11.11
CA MET A 321 -10.78 -15.60 9.80
C MET A 321 -10.07 -14.92 8.63
N VAL A 322 -9.74 -13.63 8.77
CA VAL A 322 -9.12 -12.88 7.66
C VAL A 322 -7.65 -13.26 7.47
N GLU A 323 -6.96 -13.57 8.57
CA GLU A 323 -5.60 -14.11 8.54
C GLU A 323 -5.57 -15.50 7.87
N ARG A 324 -6.56 -16.35 8.18
CA ARG A 324 -6.76 -17.65 7.49
C ARG A 324 -7.07 -17.47 6.01
N SER A 325 -7.92 -16.50 5.66
CA SER A 325 -8.28 -16.21 4.27
C SER A 325 -7.07 -15.76 3.45
N ILE A 326 -6.22 -14.89 4.01
CA ILE A 326 -4.92 -14.55 3.42
C ILE A 326 -4.04 -15.80 3.29
N ALA A 327 -3.97 -16.63 4.31
CA ALA A 327 -3.20 -17.87 4.25
C ALA A 327 -3.70 -18.79 3.13
N TRP A 328 -5.01 -18.91 2.90
CA TRP A 328 -5.58 -19.69 1.80
C TRP A 328 -5.27 -19.09 0.43
N MET A 329 -5.38 -17.76 0.29
CA MET A 329 -5.03 -17.07 -0.96
C MET A 329 -3.54 -17.21 -1.30
N THR A 330 -2.68 -17.33 -0.29
CA THR A 330 -1.22 -17.34 -0.46
C THR A 330 -0.58 -18.73 -0.43
N ARG A 331 -1.24 -19.75 0.16
CA ARG A 331 -0.77 -21.15 0.22
C ARG A 331 -0.96 -21.87 -1.12
N LYS A 332 0.04 -22.68 -1.51
CA LYS A 332 0.07 -23.52 -2.72
C LYS A 332 -0.25 -22.76 -4.02
N SER A 333 0.63 -21.85 -4.44
CA SER A 333 0.88 -21.43 -5.84
C SER A 333 -0.22 -21.64 -6.91
N ARG A 334 -1.49 -21.29 -6.64
CA ARG A 334 -2.46 -20.89 -7.66
C ARG A 334 -2.19 -19.45 -8.14
N ARG A 335 -0.92 -19.04 -8.06
CA ARG A 335 -0.34 -17.75 -8.49
C ARG A 335 -0.30 -17.59 -10.02
N ARG A 336 -0.87 -18.52 -10.80
CA ARG A 336 -0.87 -18.50 -12.27
C ARG A 336 -1.87 -17.51 -12.88
N SER A 337 -2.88 -17.06 -12.13
CA SER A 337 -3.92 -16.16 -12.63
C SER A 337 -3.52 -14.68 -12.67
N ALA A 338 -2.45 -14.28 -11.98
CA ALA A 338 -1.93 -12.90 -12.00
C ALA A 338 -1.04 -12.58 -13.21
N ARG A 339 -0.97 -13.45 -14.22
CA ARG A 339 -0.32 -13.20 -15.52
C ARG A 339 -1.17 -12.30 -16.44
N ARG A 340 -2.02 -11.45 -15.87
CA ARG A 340 -2.86 -10.50 -16.59
C ARG A 340 -2.22 -9.11 -16.46
N ARG A 341 -1.94 -8.48 -17.61
CA ARG A 341 -1.33 -7.16 -17.71
C ARG A 341 -2.32 -6.14 -17.08
N ARG A 342 -1.85 -5.32 -16.12
CA ARG A 342 -2.57 -4.27 -15.33
C ARG A 342 -3.18 -4.70 -13.98
N ALA A 343 -3.03 -3.83 -12.97
CA ALA A 343 -3.46 -4.02 -11.59
C ALA A 343 -4.97 -4.28 -11.43
N ALA A 344 -5.81 -3.58 -12.21
CA ALA A 344 -7.28 -3.77 -12.18
C ALA A 344 -7.70 -5.20 -12.55
N ARG A 345 -7.02 -5.84 -13.51
CA ARG A 345 -7.30 -7.22 -13.92
C ARG A 345 -6.77 -8.25 -12.92
N LYS A 346 -5.70 -7.92 -12.19
CA LYS A 346 -5.18 -8.70 -11.06
C LYS A 346 -6.15 -8.65 -9.86
N CYS A 347 -6.75 -7.50 -9.58
CA CYS A 347 -7.76 -7.32 -8.54
C CYS A 347 -8.97 -8.26 -8.72
N CYS A 348 -9.50 -8.39 -9.95
CA CYS A 348 -10.60 -9.32 -10.26
C CYS A 348 -10.24 -10.79 -10.01
N SER A 349 -8.97 -11.17 -10.22
CA SER A 349 -8.53 -12.54 -9.94
C SER A 349 -8.47 -12.82 -8.44
N VAL A 350 -8.03 -11.84 -7.63
CA VAL A 350 -7.99 -11.97 -6.17
C VAL A 350 -9.40 -12.15 -5.60
N SER A 351 -10.38 -11.38 -6.07
CA SER A 351 -11.78 -11.51 -5.62
C SER A 351 -12.45 -12.83 -6.02
N MET A 352 -12.02 -13.46 -7.13
CA MET A 352 -12.61 -14.72 -7.64
C MET A 352 -11.93 -16.00 -7.16
N THR A 353 -10.73 -15.94 -6.56
CA THR A 353 -9.93 -17.14 -6.24
C THR A 353 -10.43 -18.00 -5.04
N PRO A 354 -11.29 -17.54 -4.10
CA PRO A 354 -11.73 -18.42 -3.00
C PRO A 354 -12.56 -19.64 -3.46
N TYR A 355 -13.16 -19.61 -4.65
CA TYR A 355 -14.20 -20.57 -5.03
C TYR A 355 -13.75 -21.87 -5.70
N ALA A 356 -12.49 -21.99 -6.16
CA ALA A 356 -12.06 -23.16 -6.96
C ALA A 356 -11.48 -24.32 -6.13
N GLY A 357 -11.62 -24.32 -4.81
CA GLY A 357 -10.93 -25.27 -3.90
C GLY A 357 -11.84 -26.25 -3.15
N SER A 358 -13.13 -25.95 -3.04
CA SER A 358 -14.09 -26.79 -2.34
C SER A 358 -15.00 -27.46 -3.35
N THR A 359 -14.61 -28.63 -3.84
CA THR A 359 -15.60 -29.65 -4.23
C THR A 359 -16.40 -30.01 -2.99
N VAL A 360 -17.42 -29.21 -2.70
CA VAL A 360 -18.48 -29.55 -1.75
C VAL A 360 -19.37 -30.58 -2.43
N SER A 361 -18.92 -31.84 -2.45
CA SER A 361 -19.86 -32.96 -2.38
C SER A 361 -20.53 -32.87 -1.01
N GLY A 362 -21.70 -32.23 -0.92
CA GLY A 362 -22.45 -32.24 0.34
C GLY A 362 -23.46 -31.12 0.60
N LEU A 363 -23.61 -30.08 -0.24
CA LEU A 363 -24.65 -29.08 0.00
C LEU A 363 -25.90 -29.36 -0.85
N ARG A 364 -26.74 -30.29 -0.35
CA ARG A 364 -28.17 -30.23 -0.66
C ARG A 364 -28.67 -28.89 -0.12
N ILE A 365 -28.91 -27.95 -1.02
CA ILE A 365 -29.74 -26.78 -0.74
C ILE A 365 -31.10 -27.34 -0.30
N ARG A 366 -31.38 -27.33 1.01
CA ARG A 366 -32.77 -27.40 1.49
C ARG A 366 -33.40 -26.06 1.11
N SER A 367 -33.93 -26.00 -0.10
CA SER A 367 -34.88 -24.95 -0.48
C SER A 367 -36.05 -25.03 0.49
N SER A 368 -36.33 -23.92 1.17
CA SER A 368 -37.58 -23.65 1.86
C SER A 368 -38.74 -24.05 0.95
N LYS A 369 -39.47 -25.10 1.33
CA LYS A 369 -40.74 -25.46 0.69
C LYS A 369 -41.76 -24.37 1.02
N PRO A 370 -42.56 -23.89 0.05
CA PRO A 370 -43.73 -23.09 0.36
C PRO A 370 -44.80 -23.95 1.04
N ILE A 371 -45.42 -23.39 2.08
CA ILE A 371 -46.54 -24.00 2.81
C ILE A 371 -47.82 -23.64 2.04
N ILE A 372 -48.51 -24.66 1.54
CA ILE A 372 -49.86 -24.59 0.99
C ILE A 372 -50.79 -25.12 2.08
N ASP A 373 -51.90 -24.44 2.38
CA ASP A 373 -52.88 -24.98 3.32
C ASP A 373 -53.69 -26.14 2.70
N ASN A 374 -54.43 -26.89 3.53
CA ASN A 374 -55.21 -28.05 3.08
C ASN A 374 -56.38 -27.71 2.12
N THR A 375 -56.50 -26.44 1.68
CA THR A 375 -57.48 -26.00 0.68
C THR A 375 -56.82 -25.47 -0.61
N GLY A 376 -55.49 -25.48 -0.70
CA GLY A 376 -54.77 -25.18 -1.94
C GLY A 376 -54.50 -23.70 -2.21
N ARG A 377 -54.56 -22.80 -1.21
CA ARG A 377 -54.23 -21.37 -1.38
C ARG A 377 -52.82 -21.02 -0.90
N TRP A 378 -52.18 -20.08 -1.59
CA TRP A 378 -50.88 -19.50 -1.25
C TRP A 378 -51.05 -18.35 -0.25
N LEU A 379 -50.44 -18.43 0.94
CA LEU A 379 -50.44 -17.35 1.93
C LEU A 379 -49.31 -16.35 1.61
N ASN A 380 -49.70 -15.25 0.95
CA ASN A 380 -49.05 -13.93 0.82
C ASN A 380 -49.12 -13.43 -0.63
N ALA A 381 -50.29 -12.94 -1.03
CA ALA A 381 -50.43 -12.02 -2.14
C ALA A 381 -51.14 -10.74 -1.62
N PRO A 382 -50.63 -9.53 -1.91
CA PRO A 382 -51.33 -8.30 -1.59
C PRO A 382 -52.61 -8.19 -2.44
N SER A 383 -53.71 -7.78 -1.83
CA SER A 383 -54.99 -7.58 -2.54
C SER A 383 -54.98 -6.23 -3.29
N PRO A 384 -55.59 -6.13 -4.49
CA PRO A 384 -55.73 -4.87 -5.18
C PRO A 384 -56.95 -4.10 -4.66
N GLY A 385 -56.73 -2.84 -4.26
CA GLY A 385 -57.73 -1.87 -3.86
C GLY A 385 -57.11 -0.49 -3.86
#